data_AF-A0A6B3FU55-F1
#
_entry.id   AF-A0A6B3FU55-F1
#
_cell.length_a   1.000
_cell.length_b   1.000
_cell.length_c   1.000
_cell.angle_alpha   90.00
_cell.angle_beta   90.00
_cell.angle_gamma   90.00
#
_symmetry.space_group_name_H-M   'P 1'
#
loop_
_entity.id
_entity.type
_entity.pdbx_description
1 polymer ?
#
loop_
_entity_poly.entity_id
_entity_poly.type
_entity_poly.pdbx_seq_one_letter_code
_entity_poly.pdbx_strand_id
1 'polypeptide(L)'
;WRFALGDQTLTREEVDRLAESSRPIVRLRDQWVLIDPDEARRARETQDRKVTPIDALGAVLTGSTEVDGRRVEVAATGWLQQVRDRLADPESTAQQSIGQPETLTATLRDYQVRGLNWLNTMTSLGLGGCLADDMGLGKTITLIALHLHRQSDRDAAGPTLVVCPTSLMGNWQRE
;
A
#
# COMPACT_ATOMS: atom_id res chain seq x y z
N TRP A 1 -5.63 4.79 -18.44
CA TRP A 1 -4.67 3.74 -18.88
C TRP A 1 -3.47 4.37 -19.59
N ARG A 2 -2.30 3.72 -19.60
CA ARG A 2 -1.20 4.03 -20.53
C ARG A 2 -0.84 2.74 -21.25
N PHE A 3 -0.56 2.84 -22.55
CA PHE A 3 -0.13 1.71 -23.36
C PHE A 3 1.37 1.81 -23.57
N ALA A 4 2.06 0.68 -23.47
CA ALA A 4 3.50 0.62 -23.68
C ALA A 4 3.85 -0.54 -24.60
N LEU A 5 4.94 -0.38 -25.32
CA LEU A 5 5.55 -1.40 -26.15
C LEU A 5 7.04 -1.45 -25.83
N GLY A 6 7.46 -2.50 -25.14
CA GLY A 6 8.74 -2.48 -24.42
C GLY A 6 8.77 -1.30 -23.45
N ASP A 7 9.82 -0.49 -23.52
CA ASP A 7 10.01 0.68 -22.64
C ASP A 7 9.34 1.96 -23.17
N GLN A 8 8.68 1.92 -24.33
CA GLN A 8 8.11 3.11 -24.97
C GLN A 8 6.62 3.24 -24.69
N THR A 9 6.21 4.39 -24.16
CA THR A 9 4.79 4.74 -24.02
C THR A 9 4.20 5.19 -25.35
N LEU A 10 3.01 4.66 -25.69
CA LEU A 10 2.26 4.93 -26.90
C LEU A 10 1.17 5.99 -26.67
N THR A 11 0.96 6.85 -27.66
CA THR A 11 -0.19 7.77 -27.69
C THR A 11 -1.46 7.04 -28.14
N ARG A 12 -2.64 7.66 -27.93
CA ARG A 12 -3.91 7.08 -28.39
C ARG A 12 -3.93 6.89 -29.91
N GLU A 13 -3.42 7.88 -30.65
CA GLU A 13 -3.30 7.82 -32.11
C GLU A 13 -2.36 6.70 -32.59
N GLU A 14 -1.30 6.41 -31.83
CA GLU A 14 -0.41 5.29 -32.12
C GLU A 14 -1.11 3.96 -31.90
N VAL A 15 -1.84 3.81 -30.80
CA VAL A 15 -2.66 2.62 -30.53
C VAL A 15 -3.73 2.42 -31.60
N ASP A 16 -4.39 3.50 -32.04
CA ASP A 16 -5.40 3.45 -33.10
C ASP A 16 -4.79 2.96 -34.43
N ARG A 17 -3.64 3.50 -34.84
CA ARG A 17 -2.91 3.03 -36.04
C ARG A 17 -2.51 1.57 -35.96
N LEU A 18 -2.07 1.12 -34.78
CA LEU A 18 -1.73 -0.29 -34.56
C LEU A 18 -2.97 -1.19 -34.67
N ALA A 19 -4.11 -0.76 -34.12
CA ALA A 19 -5.36 -1.51 -34.15
C ALA A 19 -6.00 -1.59 -35.55
N GLU A 20 -5.76 -0.59 -36.40
CA GLU A 20 -6.21 -0.57 -37.80
C GLU A 20 -5.35 -1.43 -38.73
N SER A 21 -4.10 -1.71 -38.33
CA SER A 21 -3.23 -2.61 -39.08
C SER A 21 -3.63 -4.08 -38.87
N SER A 22 -4.17 -4.72 -39.91
CA SER A 22 -4.40 -6.17 -39.91
C SER A 22 -3.11 -7.00 -39.99
N ARG A 23 -1.94 -6.36 -40.12
CA ARG A 23 -0.64 -7.03 -40.25
C ARG A 23 0.09 -7.00 -38.90
N PRO A 24 0.72 -8.11 -38.50
CA PRO A 24 1.41 -8.20 -37.21
C PRO A 24 2.72 -7.40 -37.17
N ILE A 25 3.26 -6.99 -38.32
CA ILE A 25 4.48 -6.17 -38.39
C ILE A 25 4.10 -4.75 -38.78
N VAL A 26 4.29 -3.79 -37.87
CA VAL A 26 3.94 -2.38 -38.06
C VAL A 26 5.16 -1.50 -37.84
N ARG A 27 5.31 -0.47 -38.68
CA ARG A 27 6.35 0.55 -38.50
C ARG A 27 5.84 1.65 -37.57
N LEU A 28 6.51 1.81 -36.42
CA LEU A 28 6.20 2.81 -35.41
C LEU A 28 7.48 3.59 -35.04
N ARG A 29 7.42 4.93 -35.08
CA ARG A 29 8.55 5.82 -34.73
C ARG A 29 9.90 5.37 -35.33
N ASP A 30 9.88 5.06 -36.64
CA ASP A 30 11.03 4.56 -37.41
C ASP A 30 11.59 3.18 -37.04
N GLN A 31 10.88 2.41 -36.22
CA GLN A 31 11.20 1.03 -35.87
C GLN A 31 10.12 0.06 -36.37
N TRP A 32 10.52 -1.15 -36.75
CA TRP A 32 9.58 -2.23 -37.06
C TRP A 32 9.30 -3.03 -35.79
N VAL A 33 8.02 -3.23 -35.51
CA VAL A 33 7.56 -3.89 -34.30
C VAL A 33 6.62 -5.03 -34.67
N LEU A 34 6.78 -6.18 -33.99
CA LEU A 34 5.82 -7.27 -34.03
C LEU A 34 4.76 -7.07 -32.93
N ILE A 35 3.50 -6.94 -33.31
CA ILE A 35 2.34 -6.80 -32.42
C ILE A 35 1.24 -7.76 -32.86
N ASP A 36 0.57 -8.37 -31.91
CA ASP A 36 -0.66 -9.11 -32.16
C ASP A 36 -1.80 -8.12 -32.51
N PRO A 37 -2.41 -8.19 -33.72
CA PRO A 37 -3.50 -7.30 -34.11
C PRO A 37 -4.70 -7.34 -33.14
N ASP A 38 -4.95 -8.48 -32.49
CA ASP A 38 -6.03 -8.59 -31.52
C ASP A 38 -5.67 -7.91 -30.18
N GLU A 39 -4.40 -7.83 -29.82
CA GLU A 39 -3.96 -7.03 -28.66
C GLU A 39 -4.10 -5.54 -28.92
N ALA A 40 -3.71 -5.06 -30.11
CA ALA A 40 -3.86 -3.67 -30.49
C ALA A 40 -5.32 -3.21 -30.51
N ARG A 41 -6.23 -4.05 -31.04
CA ARG A 41 -7.68 -3.75 -31.05
C ARG A 41 -8.26 -3.66 -29.64
N ARG A 42 -7.88 -4.57 -28.74
CA ARG A 42 -8.32 -4.52 -27.34
C ARG A 42 -7.76 -3.31 -26.60
N ALA A 43 -6.49 -2.96 -26.84
CA ALA A 43 -5.89 -1.76 -26.27
C ALA A 43 -6.70 -0.51 -26.67
N ARG A 44 -7.11 -0.40 -27.94
CA ARG A 44 -7.97 0.68 -28.43
C ARG A 44 -9.32 0.74 -27.73
N GLU A 45 -9.95 -0.41 -27.50
CA GLU A 45 -11.27 -0.55 -26.85
C GLU A 45 -11.22 -0.34 -25.32
N THR A 46 -10.03 -0.39 -24.72
CA THR A 46 -9.86 -0.25 -23.28
C THR A 46 -10.27 1.16 -22.82
N GLN A 47 -11.21 1.22 -21.89
CA GLN A 47 -11.71 2.46 -21.28
C GLN A 47 -11.19 2.63 -19.86
N ASP A 48 -11.09 3.87 -19.40
CA ASP A 48 -10.79 4.16 -18.00
C ASP A 48 -11.90 3.60 -17.11
N ARG A 49 -11.51 2.73 -16.19
CA ARG A 49 -12.40 2.16 -15.18
C ARG A 49 -12.16 2.88 -13.86
N LYS A 50 -13.25 3.15 -13.13
CA LYS A 50 -13.14 3.54 -11.73
C LYS A 50 -12.79 2.29 -10.92
N VAL A 51 -11.77 2.40 -10.10
CA VAL A 51 -11.31 1.35 -9.19
C VAL A 51 -11.55 1.84 -7.78
N THR A 52 -11.94 0.96 -6.87
CA THR A 52 -12.10 1.37 -5.46
C THR A 52 -10.72 1.69 -4.87
N PRO A 53 -10.63 2.55 -3.85
CA PRO A 53 -9.33 2.87 -3.22
C PRO A 53 -8.58 1.63 -2.72
N ILE A 54 -9.30 0.63 -2.18
CA ILE A 54 -8.71 -0.62 -1.68
C ILE A 54 -8.17 -1.46 -2.84
N ASP A 55 -8.94 -1.62 -3.92
CA ASP A 55 -8.49 -2.40 -5.08
C ASP A 55 -7.28 -1.73 -5.74
N ALA A 56 -7.27 -0.40 -5.81
CA ALA A 56 -6.15 0.38 -6.34
C ALA A 56 -4.90 0.21 -5.47
N LEU A 57 -5.05 0.29 -4.15
CA LEU A 57 -3.94 0.07 -3.21
C LEU A 57 -3.40 -1.36 -3.33
N GLY A 58 -4.29 -2.37 -3.36
CA GLY A 58 -3.92 -3.77 -3.54
C GLY A 58 -3.13 -3.98 -4.83
N ALA A 59 -3.66 -3.50 -5.96
CA ALA A 59 -3.02 -3.59 -7.27
C ALA A 59 -1.64 -2.92 -7.33
N VAL A 60 -1.48 -1.80 -6.63
CA VAL A 60 -0.22 -1.05 -6.55
C VAL A 60 0.80 -1.75 -5.66
N LEU A 61 0.37 -2.36 -4.54
CA LEU A 61 1.24 -3.13 -3.65
C LEU A 61 1.72 -4.43 -4.30
N THR A 62 0.88 -5.08 -5.12
CA THR A 62 1.24 -6.27 -5.89
C THR A 62 1.94 -5.96 -7.22
N GLY A 63 1.97 -4.69 -7.61
CA GLY A 63 2.48 -4.23 -8.91
C GLY A 63 1.68 -4.71 -10.13
N SER A 64 0.53 -5.38 -9.92
CA SER A 64 -0.28 -5.94 -11.00
C SER A 64 -1.70 -6.27 -10.56
N THR A 65 -2.62 -6.32 -11.51
CA THR A 65 -4.03 -6.69 -11.30
C THR A 65 -4.57 -7.53 -12.45
N GLU A 66 -5.71 -8.19 -12.28
CA GLU A 66 -6.40 -8.88 -13.36
C GLU A 66 -7.48 -8.00 -13.97
N VAL A 67 -7.43 -7.83 -15.29
CA VAL A 67 -8.47 -7.15 -16.07
C VAL A 67 -8.89 -8.08 -17.20
N ASP A 68 -10.18 -8.42 -17.21
CA ASP A 68 -10.80 -9.29 -18.22
C ASP A 68 -10.04 -10.63 -18.41
N GLY A 69 -9.60 -11.22 -17.29
CA GLY A 69 -8.88 -12.50 -17.24
C GLY A 69 -7.40 -12.42 -17.61
N ARG A 70 -6.81 -11.21 -17.65
CA ARG A 70 -5.39 -11.00 -17.96
C ARG A 70 -4.70 -10.20 -16.89
N ARG A 71 -3.48 -10.60 -16.55
CA ARG A 71 -2.61 -9.85 -15.65
C ARG A 71 -2.06 -8.62 -16.35
N VAL A 72 -2.24 -7.45 -15.74
CA VAL A 72 -1.74 -6.17 -16.22
C VAL A 72 -0.86 -5.52 -15.15
N GLU A 73 0.25 -4.93 -15.56
CA GLU A 73 1.14 -4.19 -14.67
C GLU A 73 0.50 -2.88 -14.21
N VAL A 74 0.77 -2.53 -12.95
CA VAL A 74 0.17 -1.38 -12.28
C VAL A 74 1.27 -0.52 -11.69
N ALA A 75 1.29 0.75 -12.11
CA ALA A 75 2.15 1.78 -11.56
C ALA A 75 1.29 2.88 -10.93
N ALA A 76 1.56 3.20 -9.67
CA ALA A 76 0.95 4.33 -9.00
C ALA A 76 1.63 5.65 -9.40
N THR A 77 0.89 6.75 -9.26
CA THR A 77 1.45 8.11 -9.35
C THR A 77 0.83 8.98 -8.25
N GLY A 78 1.48 10.10 -7.93
CA GLY A 78 0.97 11.07 -6.95
C GLY A 78 0.86 10.51 -5.53
N TRP A 79 -0.28 10.74 -4.88
CA TRP A 79 -0.49 10.37 -3.47
C TRP A 79 -0.47 8.84 -3.25
N LEU A 80 -1.01 8.05 -4.19
CA LEU A 80 -1.08 6.59 -4.04
C LEU A 80 0.32 5.95 -4.10
N GLN A 81 1.20 6.56 -4.89
CA GLN A 81 2.62 6.21 -4.97
C GLN A 81 3.31 6.45 -3.61
N GLN A 82 3.03 7.59 -2.98
CA GLN A 82 3.56 7.91 -1.64
C GLN A 82 3.06 6.93 -0.57
N VAL A 83 1.77 6.55 -0.62
CA VAL A 83 1.21 5.54 0.31
C VAL A 83 1.89 4.19 0.11
N ARG A 84 2.07 3.75 -1.16
CA ARG A 84 2.80 2.51 -1.46
C ARG A 84 4.20 2.54 -0.89
N ASP A 85 4.96 3.60 -1.12
CA ASP A 85 6.35 3.69 -0.68
C ASP A 85 6.46 3.61 0.85
N ARG A 86 5.54 4.28 1.58
CA ARG A 86 5.47 4.20 3.04
C ARG A 86 5.13 2.80 3.57
N LEU A 87 4.34 2.02 2.83
CA LEU A 87 3.96 0.67 3.22
C LEU A 87 5.01 -0.38 2.81
N ALA A 88 5.69 -0.17 1.69
CA ALA A 88 6.72 -1.07 1.18
C ALA A 88 8.03 -0.97 1.97
N ASP A 89 8.32 0.18 2.57
CA ASP A 89 9.47 0.40 3.43
C ASP A 89 9.03 0.98 4.80
N PRO A 90 8.50 0.13 5.71
CA PRO A 90 8.01 0.57 7.01
C PRO A 90 9.12 0.96 8.00
N GLU A 91 10.37 0.55 7.74
CA GLU A 91 11.53 0.88 8.58
C GLU A 91 12.34 2.06 8.01
N SER A 92 11.79 2.77 7.03
CA SER A 92 12.50 3.86 6.36
C SER A 92 12.88 4.96 7.33
N THR A 93 14.18 5.28 7.40
CA THR A 93 14.70 6.40 8.21
C THR A 93 14.17 7.77 7.78
N ALA A 94 13.53 7.85 6.61
CA ALA A 94 12.84 9.04 6.12
C ALA A 94 11.55 9.35 6.89
N GLN A 95 10.95 8.37 7.58
CA GLN A 95 9.83 8.60 8.48
C GLN A 95 10.34 9.04 9.85
N GLN A 96 9.71 10.07 10.44
CA GLN A 96 9.99 10.45 11.82
C GLN A 96 9.67 9.27 12.73
N SER A 97 10.72 8.67 13.30
CA SER A 97 10.55 7.65 14.31
C SER A 97 10.03 8.27 15.59
N ILE A 98 8.96 7.71 16.13
CA ILE A 98 8.46 8.05 17.45
C ILE A 98 9.23 7.24 18.49
N GLY A 99 9.67 7.93 19.53
CA GLY A 99 10.25 7.30 20.71
C GLY A 99 9.18 6.69 21.61
N GLN A 100 9.62 6.12 22.71
CA GLN A 100 8.71 5.71 23.79
C GLN A 100 7.96 6.95 24.34
N PRO A 101 6.64 6.85 24.61
CA PRO A 101 5.90 7.91 25.28
C PRO A 101 6.43 8.17 26.69
N GLU A 102 6.59 9.45 27.06
CA GLU A 102 7.08 9.85 28.39
C GLU A 102 6.16 9.38 29.53
N THR A 103 4.87 9.25 29.26
CA THR A 103 3.85 8.81 30.23
C THR A 103 3.82 7.29 30.43
N LEU A 104 4.60 6.52 29.64
CA LEU A 104 4.67 5.07 29.81
C LEU A 104 5.56 4.73 31.01
N THR A 105 4.98 4.11 32.03
CA THR A 105 5.71 3.68 33.25
C THR A 105 6.35 2.29 33.03
N ALA A 106 7.16 2.17 31.98
CA ALA A 106 7.91 0.97 31.63
C ALA A 106 9.06 1.35 30.67
N THR A 107 9.87 0.38 30.26
CA THR A 107 10.88 0.60 29.20
C THR A 107 10.62 -0.37 28.05
N LEU A 108 10.38 0.17 26.86
CA LEU A 108 10.23 -0.62 25.65
C LEU A 108 11.57 -1.18 25.22
N ARG A 109 11.55 -2.42 24.73
CA ARG A 109 12.69 -3.02 24.02
C ARG A 109 12.73 -2.50 22.59
N ASP A 110 13.89 -2.54 21.94
CA ASP A 110 14.08 -2.01 20.58
C ASP A 110 13.08 -2.57 19.56
N TYR A 111 12.76 -3.87 19.63
CA TYR A 111 11.77 -4.46 18.74
C TYR A 111 10.33 -3.98 19.03
N GLN A 112 10.01 -3.60 20.27
CA GLN A 112 8.72 -3.01 20.63
C GLN A 112 8.63 -1.56 20.17
N VAL A 113 9.74 -0.83 20.21
CA VAL A 113 9.84 0.51 19.60
C VAL A 113 9.61 0.41 18.09
N ARG A 114 10.19 -0.60 17.42
CA ARG A 114 9.91 -0.87 16.01
C ARG A 114 8.42 -1.19 15.76
N GLY A 115 7.83 -2.07 16.57
CA GLY A 115 6.40 -2.38 16.50
C GLY A 115 5.50 -1.16 16.72
N LEU A 116 5.84 -0.30 17.67
CA LEU A 116 5.17 0.97 17.94
C LEU A 116 5.24 1.91 16.73
N ASN A 117 6.43 2.08 16.14
CA ASN A 117 6.63 2.91 14.95
C ASN A 117 5.81 2.39 13.76
N TRP A 118 5.81 1.08 13.54
CA TRP A 118 4.99 0.46 12.49
C TRP A 118 3.50 0.73 12.71
N LEU A 119 2.97 0.49 13.92
CA LEU A 119 1.58 0.76 14.25
C LEU A 119 1.21 2.24 14.09
N ASN A 120 2.09 3.14 14.48
CA ASN A 120 1.89 4.58 14.30
C ASN A 120 1.81 4.94 12.81
N THR A 121 2.72 4.44 11.98
CA THR A 121 2.69 4.63 10.53
C THR A 121 1.37 4.13 9.94
N MET A 122 0.97 2.89 10.25
CA MET A 122 -0.29 2.32 9.74
C MET A 122 -1.50 3.18 10.14
N THR A 123 -1.62 3.53 11.42
CA THR A 123 -2.77 4.29 11.92
C THR A 123 -2.78 5.75 11.44
N SER A 124 -1.62 6.37 11.20
CA SER A 124 -1.51 7.71 10.60
C SER A 124 -1.95 7.75 9.14
N LEU A 125 -1.86 6.62 8.43
CA LEU A 125 -2.38 6.45 7.07
C LEU A 125 -3.90 6.14 7.05
N GLY A 126 -4.55 6.09 8.21
CA GLY A 126 -5.95 5.68 8.35
C GLY A 126 -6.16 4.17 8.19
N LEU A 127 -5.09 3.37 8.25
CA LEU A 127 -5.14 1.92 8.14
C LEU A 127 -5.14 1.26 9.52
N GLY A 128 -5.69 0.05 9.59
CA GLY A 128 -5.48 -0.85 10.72
C GLY A 128 -4.14 -1.61 10.60
N GLY A 129 -3.82 -2.38 11.64
CA GLY A 129 -2.65 -3.26 11.65
C GLY A 129 -2.94 -4.54 12.43
N CYS A 130 -2.40 -5.67 11.95
CA CYS A 130 -2.37 -6.92 12.69
C CYS A 130 -0.97 -7.12 13.28
N LEU A 131 -0.80 -6.80 14.57
CA LEU A 131 0.45 -7.07 15.28
C LEU A 131 0.53 -8.55 15.66
N ALA A 132 1.02 -9.37 14.74
CA ALA A 132 1.06 -10.83 14.84
C ALA A 132 2.41 -11.36 15.34
N ASP A 133 3.10 -10.61 16.21
CA ASP A 133 4.35 -11.04 16.84
C ASP A 133 4.16 -12.33 17.65
N ASP A 134 5.25 -13.07 17.85
CA ASP A 134 5.26 -14.27 18.69
C ASP A 134 4.69 -14.01 20.10
N MET A 135 4.15 -15.07 20.70
CA MET A 135 3.65 -15.03 22.07
C MET A 135 4.79 -14.69 23.03
N GLY A 136 4.51 -13.81 24.01
CA GLY A 136 5.49 -13.39 25.01
C GLY A 136 6.36 -12.19 24.61
N LEU A 137 6.27 -11.68 23.37
CA LEU A 137 7.03 -10.50 22.95
C LEU A 137 6.48 -9.16 23.50
N GLY A 138 5.37 -9.17 24.24
CA GLY A 138 4.82 -7.95 24.86
C GLY A 138 4.07 -7.09 23.85
N LYS A 139 3.06 -7.67 23.19
CA LYS A 139 2.16 -6.93 22.29
C LYS A 139 1.28 -5.93 23.06
N THR A 140 0.85 -6.28 24.27
CA THR A 140 0.00 -5.45 25.14
C THR A 140 0.67 -4.10 25.43
N ILE A 141 1.87 -4.11 26.02
CA ILE A 141 2.65 -2.89 26.27
C ILE A 141 2.94 -2.07 25.00
N THR A 142 3.14 -2.72 23.84
CA THR A 142 3.31 -2.01 22.56
C THR A 142 2.03 -1.26 22.17
N LEU A 143 0.85 -1.87 22.38
CA LEU A 143 -0.45 -1.26 22.15
C LEU A 143 -0.76 -0.13 23.13
N ILE A 144 -0.40 -0.28 24.41
CA ILE A 144 -0.51 0.77 25.43
C ILE A 144 0.39 1.96 25.04
N ALA A 145 1.62 1.70 24.60
CA ALA A 145 2.51 2.76 24.13
C ALA A 145 1.91 3.52 22.93
N LEU A 146 1.29 2.82 21.97
CA LEU A 146 0.58 3.46 20.87
C LEU A 146 -0.57 4.34 21.38
N HIS A 147 -1.38 3.83 22.32
CA HIS A 147 -2.46 4.60 22.93
C HIS A 147 -1.93 5.88 23.59
N LEU A 148 -0.92 5.77 24.44
CA LEU A 148 -0.31 6.92 25.13
C LEU A 148 0.28 7.93 24.15
N HIS A 149 0.92 7.47 23.09
CA HIS A 149 1.42 8.34 22.02
C HIS A 149 0.26 9.13 21.39
N ARG A 150 -0.82 8.46 20.99
CA ARG A 150 -2.00 9.10 20.39
C ARG A 150 -2.69 10.09 21.32
N GLN A 151 -2.69 9.85 22.62
CA GLN A 151 -3.26 10.77 23.61
C GLN A 151 -2.46 12.07 23.74
N SER A 152 -1.18 12.08 23.34
CA SER A 152 -0.37 13.30 23.33
C SER A 152 -0.64 14.22 22.13
N ASP A 153 -1.29 13.70 21.08
CA ASP A 153 -1.70 14.44 19.89
C ASP A 153 -3.20 14.76 19.95
N ARG A 154 -3.56 16.04 19.85
CA ARG A 154 -4.95 16.49 19.94
C ARG A 154 -5.84 15.93 18.83
N ASP A 155 -5.30 15.71 17.63
CA ASP A 155 -6.08 15.25 16.49
C ASP A 155 -6.29 13.72 16.52
N ALA A 156 -5.40 13.00 17.21
CA ALA A 156 -5.45 11.53 17.33
C ALA A 156 -6.04 11.03 18.66
N ALA A 157 -6.12 11.89 19.67
CA ALA A 157 -6.62 11.58 21.01
C ALA A 157 -8.10 11.18 21.00
N GLY A 158 -8.46 10.22 21.84
CA GLY A 158 -9.82 9.72 21.95
C GLY A 158 -9.95 8.45 22.79
N PRO A 159 -11.18 8.01 23.06
CA PRO A 159 -11.42 6.77 23.79
C PRO A 159 -10.86 5.56 23.02
N THR A 160 -10.24 4.62 23.74
CA THR A 160 -9.73 3.35 23.20
C THR A 160 -10.49 2.19 23.83
N LEU A 161 -11.02 1.29 23.00
CA LEU A 161 -11.71 0.07 23.42
C LEU A 161 -10.80 -1.13 23.21
N VAL A 162 -10.53 -1.86 24.28
CA VAL A 162 -9.84 -3.15 24.24
C VAL A 162 -10.85 -4.27 24.40
N VAL A 163 -10.85 -5.23 23.47
CA VAL A 163 -11.63 -6.46 23.57
C VAL A 163 -10.66 -7.62 23.75
N CYS A 164 -10.78 -8.34 24.85
CA CYS A 164 -9.96 -9.51 25.15
C CYS A 164 -10.79 -10.61 25.85
N PRO A 165 -10.33 -11.87 25.83
CA PRO A 165 -10.93 -12.93 26.64
C PRO A 165 -11.00 -12.54 28.13
N THR A 166 -12.06 -12.97 28.83
CA THR A 166 -12.26 -12.65 30.25
C THR A 166 -11.06 -13.04 31.13
N SER A 167 -10.38 -14.14 30.79
CA SER A 167 -9.20 -14.62 31.51
C SER A 167 -7.99 -13.67 31.44
N LEU A 168 -7.95 -12.73 30.48
CA LEU A 168 -6.88 -11.76 30.32
C LEU A 168 -7.21 -10.37 30.90
N MET A 169 -8.45 -10.13 31.34
CA MET A 169 -8.86 -8.81 31.85
C MET A 169 -8.00 -8.37 33.03
N GLY A 170 -7.68 -9.28 33.97
CA GLY A 170 -6.84 -8.96 35.12
C GLY A 170 -5.38 -8.62 34.75
N ASN A 171 -4.88 -9.12 33.61
CA ASN A 171 -3.57 -8.73 33.10
C ASN A 171 -3.62 -7.34 32.47
N TRP A 172 -4.64 -7.06 31.64
CA TRP A 172 -4.86 -5.75 31.02
C TRP A 172 -5.14 -4.62 32.02
N GLN A 173 -5.78 -4.92 33.15
CA GLN A 173 -6.00 -3.92 34.22
C GLN A 173 -4.74 -3.60 35.03
N ARG A 174 -3.77 -4.52 35.04
CA ARG A 174 -2.53 -4.37 35.79
C ARG A 174 -1.44 -3.68 34.97
N GLU A 175 -1.37 -3.98 33.67
CA GLU A 175 -0.54 -3.25 32.72
C GLU A 175 -1.01 -1.79 32.58
#